data_AF-A0A4Y9F8X9-F1
#
_entry.id   AF-A0A4Y9F8X9-F1
#
_cell.length_a   1.000
_cell.length_b   1.000
_cell.length_c   1.000
_cell.angle_alpha   90.00
_cell.angle_beta   90.00
_cell.angle_gamma   90.00
#
_symmetry.space_group_name_H-M   'P 1'
#
loop_
_entity.id
_entity.type
_entity.pdbx_description
1 polymer ?
#
loop_
_entity_poly.entity_id
_entity_poly.type
_entity_poly.pdbx_seq_one_letter_code
_entity_poly.pdbx_strand_id
1 'polypeptide(L)' 'MVVVWCPVSQMWEAVVLQEGRMAGYGWGRTRALAVERAVQEAIRRGYRVPLQTYLAWAGAALSDALDHVLAAIRGLER' A
#
# COMPACT_ATOMS: atom_id res chain seq x y z
N MET A 1 1.28 9.44 -10.85
CA MET A 1 1.83 9.02 -9.53
C MET A 1 1.62 7.52 -9.42
N VAL A 2 2.57 6.77 -8.86
CA VAL A 2 2.51 5.30 -8.73
C VAL A 2 2.97 4.93 -7.32
N VAL A 3 2.39 3.88 -6.73
CA VAL A 3 2.92 3.28 -5.50
C VAL A 3 3.51 1.92 -5.86
N VAL A 4 4.75 1.70 -5.43
CA VAL A 4 5.43 0.41 -5.51
C VAL A 4 5.62 -0.10 -4.10
N TRP A 5 5.46 -1.40 -3.89
CA TRP A 5 5.68 -2.02 -2.60
C TRP A 5 6.38 -3.35 -2.73
N CYS A 6 7.10 -3.75 -1.70
CA CYS A 6 7.75 -5.06 -1.61
C CYS A 6 7.75 -5.58 -0.16
N PRO A 7 7.71 -6.91 0.03
CA PRO A 7 7.96 -7.50 1.34
C PRO A 7 9.46 -7.44 1.67
N VAL A 8 9.79 -7.06 2.90
CA VAL A 8 11.16 -7.04 3.45
C VAL A 8 11.13 -7.74 4.81
N SER A 9 11.63 -8.98 4.83
CA SER A 9 11.52 -9.85 6.02
C SER A 9 10.05 -9.97 6.47
N GLN A 10 9.75 -9.71 7.75
CA GLN A 10 8.39 -9.71 8.32
C GLN A 10 7.66 -8.36 8.19
N MET A 11 8.18 -7.45 7.36
CA MET A 11 7.61 -6.12 7.13
C MET A 11 7.37 -5.88 5.64
N TRP A 12 6.70 -4.78 5.34
CA TRP A 12 6.45 -4.26 4.00
C TRP A 12 7.05 -2.87 3.88
N GLU A 13 7.66 -2.59 2.74
CA GLU A 13 8.09 -1.26 2.33
C GLU A 13 7.23 -0.80 1.16
N ALA A 14 6.91 0.50 1.13
CA ALA A 14 6.18 1.15 0.05
C ALA A 14 6.81 2.50 -0.29
N VAL A 15 6.82 2.81 -1.59
CA VAL A 15 7.37 4.05 -2.14
C VAL A 15 6.33 4.67 -3.05
N VAL A 16 6.04 5.96 -2.86
CA VAL A 16 5.25 6.77 -3.79
C VAL A 16 6.21 7.44 -4.76
N LEU A 17 5.98 7.26 -6.06
CA LEU A 17 6.74 7.88 -7.13
C LEU A 17 5.85 8.89 -7.89
N GLN A 18 6.35 10.11 -8.04
CA GLN A 18 5.80 11.10 -8.96
C GLN A 18 6.89 11.50 -9.95
N GLU A 19 6.61 11.34 -11.25
CA GLU A 19 7.54 11.73 -12.33
C GLU A 19 8.94 11.13 -12.16
N GLY A 20 9.01 9.87 -11.71
CA GLY A 20 10.27 9.16 -11.48
C GLY A 20 11.02 9.58 -10.21
N ARG A 21 10.49 10.51 -9.40
CA ARG A 21 11.06 10.93 -8.12
C ARG A 21 10.30 10.34 -6.94
N MET A 22 11.04 10.03 -5.87
CA MET A 22 10.46 9.58 -4.61
C MET A 22 9.70 10.72 -3.94
N ALA A 23 8.37 10.61 -3.99
CA ALA A 23 7.46 11.51 -3.32
C ALA A 23 7.30 11.16 -1.83
N GLY A 24 7.31 9.87 -1.47
CA GLY A 24 7.21 9.42 -0.08
C GLY A 24 7.61 7.96 0.10
N TYR A 25 7.91 7.59 1.33
CA TYR A 25 8.37 6.28 1.76
C TYR A 25 7.63 5.85 3.03
N GLY A 26 7.33 4.56 3.15
CA GLY A 26 6.60 4.02 4.28
C GLY A 26 6.92 2.56 4.52
N TRP A 27 6.90 2.16 5.79
CA TRP A 27 7.12 0.79 6.24
C TRP A 27 6.00 0.36 7.19
N GLY A 28 5.61 -0.91 7.16
CA GLY A 28 4.52 -1.41 8.00
C GLY A 28 4.49 -2.92 8.10
N ARG A 29 3.80 -3.45 9.11
CA ARG A 29 3.58 -4.91 9.25
C ARG A 29 2.64 -5.46 8.17
N THR A 30 1.82 -4.59 7.61
CA THR A 30 0.97 -4.89 6.46
C THR A 30 1.34 -3.95 5.33
N ARG A 31 1.14 -4.42 4.10
CA ARG A 31 1.26 -3.57 2.91
C ARG A 31 0.39 -2.33 3.00
N ALA A 32 -0.86 -2.46 3.45
CA ALA A 32 -1.78 -1.32 3.57
C ALA A 32 -1.21 -0.22 4.47
N LEU A 33 -0.63 -0.60 5.61
CA LEU A 33 0.01 0.35 6.52
C LEU A 33 1.27 0.99 5.92
N ALA A 34 2.07 0.22 5.18
CA ALA A 34 3.24 0.75 4.48
C ALA A 34 2.83 1.79 3.42
N VAL A 35 1.81 1.48 2.61
CA VAL A 35 1.25 2.38 1.59
C VAL A 35 0.66 3.65 2.21
N GLU A 36 -0.12 3.53 3.27
CA GLU A 36 -0.69 4.67 3.99
C GLU A 36 0.41 5.63 4.46
N ARG A 37 1.45 5.10 5.11
CA ARG A 37 2.58 5.90 5.60
C ARG A 37 3.36 6.56 4.46
N ALA A 38 3.58 5.86 3.35
CA ALA A 38 4.26 6.42 2.19
C ALA A 38 3.46 7.58 1.57
N VAL A 39 2.14 7.45 1.51
CA VAL A 39 1.23 8.50 1.03
C VAL A 39 1.20 9.69 1.99
N GLN A 40 1.09 9.45 3.30
CA GLN A 40 1.14 10.51 4.31
C GLN A 40 2.45 11.29 4.20
N GLU A 41 3.58 10.61 3.99
CA GLU A 41 4.84 11.29 3.76
C GLU A 41 4.85 12.11 2.47
N ALA A 42 4.31 11.58 1.37
CA ALA A 42 4.21 12.33 0.11
C ALA A 42 3.39 13.62 0.27
N ILE A 43 2.24 13.55 0.95
CA ILE A 43 1.40 14.71 1.26
C ILE A 43 2.17 15.71 2.14
N ARG A 44 2.87 15.21 3.18
CA ARG A 44 3.69 16.04 4.07
C ARG A 44 4.80 16.78 3.33
N ARG A 45 5.34 16.20 2.26
CA ARG A 45 6.36 16.81 1.39
C ARG A 45 5.77 17.75 0.32
N GLY A 46 4.46 17.99 0.33
CA GLY A 46 3.76 18.90 -0.58
C GLY A 46 3.35 18.27 -1.91
N TYR A 47 3.51 16.96 -2.08
CA TYR A 47 3.02 16.28 -3.27
C TYR A 47 1.50 16.14 -3.21
N ARG A 48 0.85 16.39 -4.35
CA ARG A 48 -0.60 16.20 -4.47
C ARG A 48 -0.92 14.75 -4.74
N VAL A 49 -1.62 14.11 -3.81
CA VAL A 49 -2.15 12.76 -3.98
C VAL A 49 -3.66 12.86 -4.19
N PRO A 50 -4.18 12.61 -5.41
CA PRO A 50 -5.63 12.63 -5.63
C PRO A 50 -6.33 11.56 -4.79
N LEU A 51 -7.49 11.90 -4.20
CA LEU A 51 -8.27 10.97 -3.37
C LEU A 51 -8.61 9.67 -4.10
N GLN A 52 -8.97 9.76 -5.39
CA GLN A 52 -9.25 8.59 -6.23
C GLN A 52 -8.02 7.67 -6.35
N THR A 53 -6.84 8.26 -6.52
CA THR A 53 -5.57 7.52 -6.61
C THR A 53 -5.22 6.86 -5.28
N TYR A 54 -5.41 7.57 -4.16
CA TYR A 54 -5.24 6.99 -2.83
C TYR A 54 -6.17 5.79 -2.60
N LEU A 55 -7.46 5.94 -2.93
CA LEU A 55 -8.44 4.86 -2.78
C LEU A 55 -8.11 3.65 -3.67
N ALA A 56 -7.60 3.86 -4.87
CA ALA A 56 -7.17 2.77 -5.75
C ALA A 56 -6.02 1.96 -5.11
N TRP A 57 -5.03 2.62 -4.49
CA TRP A 57 -3.90 1.94 -3.84
C TRP A 57 -4.27 1.29 -2.51
N ALA A 58 -5.05 1.98 -1.67
CA ALA A 58 -5.57 1.42 -0.43
C ALA A 58 -6.50 0.23 -0.71
N GLY A 59 -7.36 0.34 -1.73
CA GLY A 59 -8.25 -0.71 -2.20
C GLY A 59 -7.49 -1.93 -2.72
N ALA A 60 -6.45 -1.74 -3.54
CA ALA A 60 -5.61 -2.85 -4.00
C ALA A 60 -4.88 -3.55 -2.85
N ALA A 61 -4.40 -2.79 -1.85
CA ALA A 61 -3.79 -3.39 -0.66
C ALA A 61 -4.79 -4.13 0.24
N LEU A 62 -6.06 -3.71 0.26
CA LEU A 62 -7.16 -4.34 1.02
C LEU A 62 -7.73 -5.57 0.31
N SER A 63 -7.85 -5.54 -1.02
CA SER A 63 -8.36 -6.65 -1.83
C SER A 63 -7.56 -7.93 -1.60
N ASP A 64 -6.24 -7.84 -1.62
CA ASP A 64 -5.39 -9.00 -1.38
C ASP A 64 -5.50 -9.55 0.06
N ALA A 65 -5.80 -8.68 1.04
CA ALA A 65 -6.07 -9.12 2.41
C ALA A 65 -7.41 -9.85 2.49
N LEU A 66 -8.43 -9.36 1.78
CA LEU A 66 -9.72 -10.03 1.64
C LEU A 66 -9.60 -11.36 0.88
N ASP A 67 -8.80 -11.43 -0.17
CA ASP A 67 -8.52 -12.67 -0.91
C ASP A 67 -7.87 -13.71 -0.01
N HIS A 68 -6.97 -13.30 0.87
CA HIS A 68 -6.33 -14.19 1.84
C HIS A 68 -7.34 -14.74 2.87
N VAL A 69 -8.24 -13.89 3.37
CA VAL A 69 -9.30 -14.30 4.30
C VAL A 69 -10.29 -15.24 3.62
N LEU A 70 -10.74 -14.91 2.40
CA LEU A 70 -11.66 -15.75 1.63
C LEU A 70 -11.04 -17.11 1.26
N ALA A 71 -9.75 -17.13 0.91
CA ALA A 71 -9.02 -18.37 0.67
C ALA A 71 -8.91 -19.23 1.93
N ALA A 72 -8.65 -18.63 3.10
CA ALA A 72 -8.58 -19.33 4.38
C ALA A 72 -9.94 -19.94 4.77
N ILE A 73 -11.04 -19.20 4.61
CA ILE A 73 -12.40 -19.71 4.89
C ILE A 73 -12.73 -20.90 3.98
N ARG A 74 -12.51 -20.78 2.67
CA ARG A 74 -12.75 -21.88 1.72
C ARG A 74 -11.86 -23.10 1.95
N GLY A 75 -10.67 -22.90 2.52
CA GLY A 75 -9.77 -23.99 2.91
C GLY A 75 -10.25 -24.76 4.14
N LEU A 76 -11.04 -24.14 5.03
CA LEU A 76 -11.62 -24.76 6.22
C LEU A 76 -12.91 -25.54 5.92
N GLU A 77 -13.57 -25.27 4.79
CA GLU A 77 -14.76 -25.99 4.33
C GLU A 77 -14.45 -27.34 3.66
N ARG A 78 -13.16 -27.65 3.39
CA ARG A 78 -12.70 -28.92 2.81
C ARG A 78 -12.09 -29.82 3.87
#